data_AF-A0A355H803-F1
#
_entry.id   AF-A0A355H803-F1
#
_cell.length_a   1.000
_cell.length_b   1.000
_cell.length_c   1.000
_cell.angle_alpha   90.00
_cell.angle_beta   90.00
_cell.angle_gamma   90.00
#
_symmetry.space_group_name_H-M   'P 1'
#
loop_
_entity.id
_entity.type
_entity.pdbx_description
1 polymer ?
#
loop_
_entity_poly.entity_id
_entity_poly.type
_entity_poly.pdbx_seq_one_letter_code
_entity_poly.pdbx_strand_id
1 'polypeptide(L)'
;NEQAEKLNALNLEVVRKAGEEGRLFGSVTNRDLLQLLKENNFDLERRAIILNTPIRSVGTHEFTVRVHTEVSVTLQLKVVGDTVEKSADVKTKTENADAVEIDAEELEKLEELEENKNLEEIE
;
A
#
# COMPACT_ATOMS: atom_id res chain seq x y z
N ASN A 1 13.34 -15.69 -2.75
CA ASN A 1 11.91 -15.85 -3.15
C ASN A 1 11.51 -14.54 -3.80
N GLU A 2 11.94 -14.30 -5.03
CA GLU A 2 12.00 -12.94 -5.60
C GLU A 2 10.62 -12.26 -5.69
N GLN A 3 9.56 -12.99 -6.02
CA GLN A 3 8.20 -12.46 -6.02
C GLN A 3 7.69 -12.09 -4.62
N ALA A 4 8.06 -12.85 -3.60
CA ALA A 4 7.64 -12.60 -2.22
C ALA A 4 8.32 -11.34 -1.66
N GLU A 5 9.60 -11.16 -1.97
CA GLU A 5 10.36 -9.96 -1.61
C GLU A 5 9.79 -8.71 -2.29
N LYS A 6 9.47 -8.80 -3.59
CA LYS A 6 8.82 -7.71 -4.33
C LYS A 6 7.44 -7.35 -3.77
N LEU A 7 6.67 -8.34 -3.32
CA LEU A 7 5.38 -8.11 -2.67
C LEU A 7 5.55 -7.46 -1.29
N ASN A 8 6.50 -7.89 -0.48
CA ASN A 8 6.76 -7.29 0.84
C ASN A 8 7.18 -5.82 0.75
N ALA A 9 7.94 -5.45 -0.27
CA ALA A 9 8.37 -4.07 -0.49
C ALA A 9 7.28 -3.17 -1.10
N LEU A 10 6.17 -3.76 -1.59
CA LEU A 10 5.12 -3.02 -2.27
C LEU A 10 4.10 -2.46 -1.26
N ASN A 11 4.02 -1.14 -1.20
CA ASN A 11 2.94 -0.45 -0.49
C ASN A 11 1.77 -0.23 -1.44
N LEU A 12 0.62 -0.83 -1.14
CA LEU A 12 -0.60 -0.64 -1.92
C LEU A 12 -1.44 0.47 -1.32
N GLU A 13 -1.78 1.47 -2.12
CA GLU A 13 -2.69 2.54 -1.75
C GLU A 13 -3.97 2.46 -2.58
N VAL A 14 -5.13 2.57 -1.94
CA VAL A 14 -6.43 2.62 -2.62
C VAL A 14 -7.22 3.83 -2.16
N VAL A 15 -7.63 4.66 -3.13
CA VAL A 15 -8.49 5.82 -2.89
C VAL A 15 -9.94 5.41 -3.08
N ARG A 16 -10.75 5.65 -2.04
CA ARG A 16 -12.19 5.38 -2.06
C ARG A 16 -12.96 6.50 -1.35
N LYS A 17 -14.21 6.69 -1.75
CA LYS A 17 -15.11 7.62 -1.07
C LYS A 17 -15.34 7.14 0.36
N ALA A 18 -15.01 8.00 1.31
CA ALA A 18 -15.23 7.81 2.73
C ALA A 18 -16.19 8.89 3.25
N GLY A 19 -17.00 8.54 4.25
CA GLY A 19 -17.80 9.49 5.02
C GLY A 19 -16.96 10.17 6.11
N GLU A 20 -17.57 11.15 6.79
CA GLU A 20 -16.91 11.97 7.81
C GLU A 20 -16.34 11.16 8.99
N GLU A 21 -16.94 10.02 9.33
CA GLU A 21 -16.47 9.15 10.43
C GLU A 21 -15.35 8.18 10.00
N GLY A 22 -14.74 8.40 8.83
CA GLY A 22 -13.73 7.49 8.26
C GLY A 22 -14.31 6.16 7.78
N ARG A 23 -15.65 6.05 7.70
CA ARG A 23 -16.34 4.88 7.17
C ARG A 23 -16.42 4.94 5.66
N LEU A 24 -15.99 3.88 4.97
CA LEU A 24 -16.11 3.78 3.51
C LEU A 24 -17.58 3.61 3.11
N PHE A 25 -17.98 4.28 2.02
CA PHE A 25 -19.31 4.07 1.42
C PHE A 25 -19.46 2.67 0.80
N GLY A 26 -18.34 2.00 0.52
CA GLY A 26 -18.28 0.62 0.05
C GLY A 26 -17.46 -0.29 0.96
N SER A 27 -17.13 -1.47 0.45
CA SER A 27 -16.19 -2.39 1.11
C SER A 27 -15.06 -2.74 0.17
N VAL A 28 -13.82 -2.72 0.66
CA VAL A 28 -12.69 -3.31 -0.06
C VAL A 28 -12.69 -4.81 0.22
N THR A 29 -12.76 -5.59 -0.85
CA THR A 29 -12.79 -7.05 -0.80
C THR A 29 -11.58 -7.63 -1.52
N ASN A 30 -11.42 -8.95 -1.47
CA ASN A 30 -10.36 -9.65 -2.22
C ASN A 30 -10.42 -9.35 -3.73
N ARG A 31 -11.58 -8.98 -4.28
CA ARG A 31 -11.70 -8.60 -5.70
C ARG A 31 -10.98 -7.29 -5.99
N ASP A 32 -11.11 -6.31 -5.10
CA ASP A 32 -10.44 -5.02 -5.23
C ASP A 32 -8.93 -5.21 -5.05
N LEU A 33 -8.51 -5.98 -4.04
CA LEU A 33 -7.10 -6.34 -3.82
C LEU A 33 -6.48 -7.04 -5.05
N LEU A 34 -7.21 -7.97 -5.65
CA LEU A 34 -6.80 -8.66 -6.87
C LEU A 34 -6.58 -7.67 -8.02
N GLN A 35 -7.48 -6.70 -8.18
CA GLN A 35 -7.35 -5.69 -9.22
C GLN A 35 -6.13 -4.80 -8.99
N LEU A 36 -5.91 -4.32 -7.75
CA LEU A 36 -4.72 -3.55 -7.39
C LEU A 36 -3.42 -4.34 -7.66
N LEU A 37 -3.39 -5.62 -7.27
CA LEU A 37 -2.22 -6.47 -7.51
C LEU A 37 -1.95 -6.66 -9.00
N LYS A 38 -3.00 -6.85 -9.81
CA LYS A 38 -2.90 -6.94 -11.27
C LYS A 38 -2.41 -5.65 -11.91
N GLU A 39 -2.87 -4.49 -11.43
CA GLU A 39 -2.39 -3.18 -11.86
C GLU A 39 -0.89 -2.99 -11.56
N ASN A 40 -0.38 -3.64 -10.52
CA ASN A 40 1.05 -3.67 -10.17
C ASN A 40 1.83 -4.82 -10.84
N ASN A 41 1.29 -5.45 -11.88
CA ASN A 41 1.89 -6.57 -12.61
C ASN A 41 2.08 -7.86 -11.79
N PHE A 42 1.31 -8.06 -10.73
CA PHE A 42 1.25 -9.33 -9.99
C PHE A 42 0.02 -10.13 -10.42
N ASP A 43 0.25 -11.22 -11.17
CA ASP A 43 -0.82 -12.14 -11.55
C ASP A 43 -1.01 -13.19 -10.45
N LEU A 44 -1.94 -12.90 -9.54
CA LEU A 44 -2.33 -13.76 -8.43
C LEU A 44 -3.77 -14.23 -8.59
N GLU A 45 -4.17 -15.25 -7.85
CA GLU A 45 -5.55 -15.70 -7.79
C GLU A 45 -6.30 -15.15 -6.58
N ARG A 46 -7.62 -15.02 -6.67
CA ARG A 46 -8.46 -14.63 -5.51
C ARG A 46 -8.27 -15.56 -4.30
N ARG A 47 -7.97 -16.84 -4.53
CA ARG A 47 -7.73 -17.86 -3.48
C ARG A 47 -6.40 -17.65 -2.75
N ALA A 48 -5.44 -16.99 -3.39
CA ALA A 48 -4.15 -16.65 -2.78
C ALA A 48 -4.30 -15.56 -1.72
N ILE A 49 -5.28 -14.66 -1.88
CA ILE A 49 -5.51 -13.52 -0.98
C ILE A 49 -6.35 -13.99 0.21
N ILE A 50 -5.81 -13.86 1.41
CA ILE A 50 -6.46 -14.15 2.67
C ILE A 50 -6.79 -12.83 3.35
N LEU A 51 -8.09 -12.56 3.43
CA LEU A 51 -8.65 -11.40 4.11
C LEU A 51 -9.72 -11.90 5.07
N ASN A 52 -9.52 -11.68 6.37
CA ASN A 52 -10.43 -12.16 7.41
C ASN A 52 -11.74 -11.37 7.41
N THR A 53 -11.65 -10.06 7.21
CA THR A 53 -12.79 -9.14 7.25
C THR A 53 -12.73 -8.15 6.10
N PRO A 54 -13.86 -7.91 5.38
CA PRO A 54 -13.92 -6.83 4.40
C PRO A 54 -13.62 -5.48 5.04
N ILE A 55 -12.80 -4.67 4.39
CA ILE A 55 -12.38 -3.37 4.91
C ILE A 55 -13.47 -2.34 4.62
N ARG A 56 -13.93 -1.65 5.67
CA ARG A 56 -14.99 -0.64 5.61
C ARG A 56 -14.59 0.69 6.25
N SER A 57 -13.32 0.85 6.58
CA SER A 57 -12.77 2.07 7.17
C SER A 57 -11.52 2.50 6.42
N VAL A 58 -11.28 3.81 6.42
CA VAL A 58 -10.01 4.39 5.98
C VAL A 58 -8.90 4.04 6.98
N GLY A 59 -7.65 4.11 6.53
CA GLY A 59 -6.47 3.78 7.32
C GLY A 59 -5.67 2.61 6.74
N THR A 60 -4.68 2.16 7.50
CA THR A 60 -3.80 1.05 7.12
C THR A 60 -4.38 -0.27 7.60
N HIS A 61 -4.49 -1.23 6.68
CA HIS A 61 -5.01 -2.57 6.93
C HIS A 61 -4.02 -3.60 6.40
N GLU A 62 -3.86 -4.70 7.13
CA GLU A 62 -2.97 -5.79 6.74
C GLU A 62 -3.75 -6.96 6.16
N PHE A 63 -3.18 -7.61 5.14
CA PHE A 63 -3.73 -8.82 4.54
C PHE A 63 -2.61 -9.76 4.11
N THR A 64 -2.90 -11.06 4.05
CA THR A 64 -1.91 -12.07 3.70
C THR A 64 -2.15 -12.57 2.28
N VAL A 65 -1.07 -12.72 1.51
CA VAL A 65 -1.06 -13.29 0.18
C VAL A 65 -0.21 -14.55 0.17
N ARG A 66 -0.79 -15.65 -0.27
CA ARG A 66 -0.09 -16.90 -0.52
C ARG A 66 0.44 -16.91 -1.94
N VAL A 67 1.75 -16.71 -2.10
CA VAL A 67 2.40 -16.77 -3.41
C VAL A 67 2.55 -18.23 -3.87
N HIS A 68 2.92 -19.11 -2.94
CA HIS A 68 3.07 -20.55 -3.19
C HIS A 68 2.69 -21.39 -1.96
N THR A 69 2.67 -22.72 -2.10
CA THR A 69 2.24 -23.67 -1.06
C THR A 69 3.01 -23.53 0.27
N GLU A 70 4.24 -23.03 0.21
CA GLU A 70 5.13 -22.91 1.36
C GLU A 70 5.39 -21.44 1.77
N VAL A 71 5.00 -20.47 0.94
CA VAL A 71 5.36 -19.04 1.13
C VAL A 71 4.12 -18.17 1.20
N SER A 72 3.94 -17.55 2.37
CA SER A 72 2.92 -16.52 2.63
C SER A 72 3.59 -15.19 2.95
N VAL A 73 3.04 -14.11 2.44
CA VAL A 73 3.55 -12.75 2.59
C VAL A 73 2.45 -11.88 3.17
N THR A 74 2.77 -11.05 4.16
CA THR A 74 1.81 -10.08 4.73
C THR A 74 2.08 -8.73 4.10
N LEU A 75 1.06 -8.14 3.48
CA LEU A 75 1.14 -6.82 2.86
C LEU A 75 0.28 -5.81 3.61
N GLN A 76 0.68 -4.55 3.54
CA GLN A 76 -0.10 -3.41 4.01
C GLN A 76 -0.85 -2.76 2.87
N LEU A 77 -2.15 -2.56 3.08
CA LEU A 77 -3.04 -1.75 2.25
C LEU A 77 -3.35 -0.45 2.97
N LYS A 78 -2.97 0.68 2.39
CA LYS A 78 -3.39 2.00 2.83
C LYS A 78 -4.67 2.39 2.11
N VAL A 79 -5.75 2.58 2.87
CA VAL A 79 -7.02 3.05 2.35
C VAL A 79 -7.16 4.54 2.64
N VAL A 80 -7.19 5.35 1.59
CA VAL A 80 -7.34 6.80 1.69
C VAL A 80 -8.76 7.19 1.31
N GLY A 81 -9.39 7.96 2.19
CA GLY A 81 -10.66 8.59 1.93
C GLY A 81 -10.47 9.75 0.96
N ASP A 82 -11.23 9.76 -0.14
CA ASP A 82 -11.39 10.94 -0.98
C ASP A 82 -12.32 11.95 -0.28
N THR A 83 -11.84 12.48 0.85
CA THR A 83 -12.36 13.67 1.50
C THR A 83 -11.48 14.82 1.05
N VAL A 84 -12.07 15.97 0.74
CA VAL A 84 -11.49 17.08 -0.04
C VAL A 84 -10.24 17.76 0.57
N GLU A 85 -9.59 17.17 1.56
CA GLU A 85 -8.45 17.73 2.27
C GLU A 85 -7.33 16.68 2.38
N LYS A 86 -6.41 16.72 1.41
CA LYS A 86 -5.11 16.02 1.47
C LYS A 86 -4.36 16.50 2.72
N SER A 87 -4.37 15.70 3.79
CA SER A 87 -3.40 15.81 4.89
C SER A 87 -2.55 14.55 4.89
N ALA A 88 -1.32 14.71 4.41
CA ALA A 88 -0.29 13.68 4.37
C ALA A 88 0.32 13.53 5.78
N ASP A 89 -0.04 12.48 6.50
CA ASP A 89 0.66 12.08 7.73
C ASP A 89 1.39 10.75 7.47
N VAL A 90 2.66 10.88 7.06
CA VAL A 90 3.66 9.81 7.17
C VAL A 90 4.16 9.84 8.62
N LYS A 91 3.66 8.90 9.43
CA LYS A 91 4.31 8.48 10.67
C LYS A 91 4.39 6.96 10.72
N THR A 92 5.46 6.47 10.15
CA THR A 92 5.99 5.12 10.39
C THR A 92 6.42 5.05 11.85
N LYS A 93 5.63 4.37 12.67
CA LYS A 93 6.08 3.77 13.94
C LYS A 93 5.26 2.52 14.20
N THR A 94 5.83 1.36 13.89
CA THR A 94 5.66 0.18 14.74
C THR A 94 7.05 -0.37 15.02
N GLU A 95 7.43 -0.25 16.28
CA GLU A 95 8.65 -0.80 16.87
C GLU A 95 8.45 -2.30 17.18
N ASN A 96 9.59 -3.03 17.10
CA ASN A 96 9.92 -4.36 17.67
C ASN A 96 9.58 -5.61 16.83
N ALA A 97 10.50 -6.53 16.51
CA ALA A 97 11.94 -6.64 16.78
C ALA A 97 12.54 -7.75 15.88
N ASP A 98 13.57 -7.44 15.09
CA ASP A 98 14.83 -8.20 14.98
C ASP A 98 15.80 -7.42 14.07
N ALA A 99 17.10 -7.47 14.39
CA ALA A 99 18.10 -6.47 13.99
C ALA A 99 18.49 -6.49 12.50
N VAL A 100 18.49 -5.32 11.85
CA VAL A 100 19.43 -4.97 10.76
C VAL A 100 19.77 -3.47 10.88
N GLU A 101 21.03 -3.18 11.21
CA GLU A 101 21.62 -1.85 11.08
C GLU A 101 21.67 -1.47 9.60
N ILE A 102 21.06 -0.33 9.25
CA ILE A 102 21.23 0.29 7.93
C ILE A 102 21.75 1.70 8.20
N ASP A 103 22.99 1.92 7.77
CA ASP A 103 23.74 3.17 7.87
C ASP A 103 23.00 4.34 7.19
N ALA A 104 23.17 5.52 7.78
CA ALA A 104 22.41 6.73 7.54
C ALA A 104 22.82 7.52 6.27
N GLU A 105 23.11 6.86 5.16
CA GLU A 105 23.76 7.53 4.01
C GLU A 105 23.04 7.46 2.65
N GLU A 106 21.83 6.88 2.55
CA GLU A 106 21.14 6.72 1.25
C GLU A 106 19.78 7.45 1.15
N LEU A 107 19.63 8.57 1.87
CA LEU A 107 18.42 9.41 1.84
C LEU A 107 18.56 10.71 1.03
N GLU A 108 19.73 10.98 0.44
CA GLU A 108 19.99 12.28 -0.22
C GLU A 108 19.85 12.26 -1.76
N LYS A 109 19.29 11.20 -2.35
CA LYS A 109 19.22 11.05 -3.83
C LYS A 109 17.83 11.04 -4.46
N LEU A 110 16.78 11.31 -3.66
CA LEU A 110 15.40 11.33 -4.13
C LEU A 110 14.77 12.73 -4.18
N GLU A 111 15.44 13.77 -3.71
CA GLU A 111 14.93 15.16 -3.76
C GLU A 111 15.22 15.89 -5.10
N GLU A 112 16.13 15.42 -5.96
CA GLU A 112 16.49 16.14 -7.20
C GLU A 112 15.62 15.83 -8.44
N LEU A 113 14.60 14.96 -8.35
CA LEU A 113 13.76 14.58 -9.50
C LEU A 113 12.34 15.15 -9.50
N GLU A 114 11.91 15.78 -8.40
CA GLU A 114 10.57 16.40 -8.32
C GLU A 114 10.53 17.87 -8.80
N GLU A 115 11.67 18.54 -8.96
CA GLU A 115 11.69 19.93 -9.47
C GLU A 115 11.54 20.05 -11.01
N ASN A 116 11.83 19.01 -11.79
CA ASN A 116 11.88 19.12 -13.27
C ASN A 116 10.62 18.63 -14.01
N LYS A 117 9.44 18.73 -13.41
CA LYS A 117 8.18 18.41 -14.12
C LYS A 117 7.05 19.43 -14.02
N ASN A 118 7.23 20.53 -13.28
CA ASN A 118 6.14 21.48 -13.03
C ASN A 118 6.26 22.82 -13.77
N LEU A 119 6.93 22.90 -14.92
CA LEU A 119 7.14 24.17 -15.65
C LEU A 119 6.94 24.10 -17.19
N GLU A 120 6.29 23.07 -17.73
CA GLU A 120 5.88 23.06 -19.16
C GLU A 120 4.43 23.51 -19.41
N GLU A 121 3.76 24.11 -18.44
CA GLU A 121 2.42 24.66 -18.65
C GLU A 121 2.33 26.06 -18.03
N ILE A 122 2.55 27.08 -18.86
CA ILE A 122 1.88 28.40 -18.95
C ILE A 122 2.87 29.42 -19.59
N GLU A 123 2.42 29.98 -20.73
CA GLU A 123 2.96 31.10 -21.56
C GLU A 123 4.11 30.83 -22.55
#